data_AF-A0AA92CLM4-F1
#
_entry.id   AF-A0AA92CLM4-F1
#
_cell.length_a   1.000
_cell.length_b   1.000
_cell.length_c   1.000
_cell.angle_alpha   90.00
_cell.angle_beta   90.00
_cell.angle_gamma   90.00
#
_symmetry.space_group_name_H-M   'P 1'
#
loop_
_entity.id
_entity.type
_entity.pdbx_description
1 polymer ?
#
loop_
_entity_poly.entity_id
_entity_poly.type
_entity_poly.pdbx_seq_one_letter_code
_entity_poly.pdbx_strand_id
1 'polypeptide(L)' 'MSCFSASASWAVRFPRAKQRFPYLQRRYAPCPIGDKDGFVAYLAQSHHLTLTEAQEEADDFLFWEKLHEELERDAI' A
#
# COMPACT_ATOMS: atom_id res chain seq x y z
N MET A 1 0.76 -19.80 -10.51
CA MET A 1 1.43 -18.70 -9.78
C MET A 1 0.37 -17.96 -9.00
N SER A 2 0.38 -18.11 -7.68
CA SER A 2 -0.78 -17.86 -6.82
C SER A 2 -0.92 -16.38 -6.45
N CYS A 3 -1.72 -15.63 -7.21
CA CYS A 3 -2.08 -14.23 -6.93
C CYS A 3 -3.03 -14.05 -5.72
N PHE A 4 -3.44 -15.14 -5.06
CA PHE A 4 -4.46 -15.12 -4.01
C PHE A 4 -3.96 -14.50 -2.69
N SER A 5 -2.65 -14.58 -2.40
CA SER A 5 -2.05 -14.05 -1.17
C SER A 5 -1.95 -12.51 -1.16
N ALA A 6 -1.66 -11.89 -2.31
CA ALA A 6 -1.56 -10.43 -2.42
C ALA A 6 -2.91 -9.75 -2.19
N SER A 7 -4.01 -10.33 -2.69
CA SER A 7 -5.35 -9.77 -2.52
C SER A 7 -5.87 -9.88 -1.08
N ALA A 8 -5.67 -11.04 -0.43
CA ALA A 8 -6.06 -11.24 0.96
C ALA A 8 -5.29 -10.29 1.90
N SER A 9 -3.98 -10.15 1.66
CA SER A 9 -3.13 -9.30 2.47
C SER A 9 -3.36 -7.80 2.18
N TRP A 10 -3.75 -7.42 0.96
CA TRP A 10 -4.18 -6.05 0.66
C TRP A 10 -5.49 -5.68 1.35
N ALA A 11 -6.46 -6.59 1.40
CA ALA A 11 -7.73 -6.34 2.08
C ALA A 11 -7.55 -6.02 3.58
N VAL A 12 -6.55 -6.62 4.22
CA VAL A 12 -6.18 -6.37 5.63
C VAL A 12 -5.45 -5.02 5.80
N ARG A 13 -4.53 -4.69 4.89
CA ARG A 13 -3.74 -3.44 4.95
C ARG A 13 -4.50 -2.21 4.44
N PHE A 14 -5.55 -2.42 3.62
CA PHE A 14 -6.30 -1.34 2.97
C PHE A 14 -6.87 -0.28 3.92
N PRO A 15 -7.46 -0.61 5.09
CA PRO A 15 -7.96 0.40 6.02
C PRO A 15 -6.85 1.36 6.49
N ARG A 16 -5.65 0.85 6.79
CA ARG A 16 -4.49 1.67 7.18
C ARG A 16 -3.97 2.49 6.00
N ALA A 17 -3.90 1.88 4.82
CA ALA A 17 -3.56 2.60 3.59
C ALA A 17 -4.55 3.75 3.32
N LYS A 18 -5.86 3.53 3.51
CA LYS A 18 -6.90 4.53 3.32
C LYS A 18 -6.82 5.67 4.35
N GLN A 19 -6.36 5.38 5.56
CA GLN A 19 -6.11 6.39 6.59
C GLN A 19 -4.94 7.31 6.20
N ARG A 20 -3.86 6.75 5.64
CA ARG A 20 -2.71 7.52 5.16
C ARG A 20 -2.98 8.24 3.83
N PHE A 21 -3.77 7.62 2.96
CA PHE A 21 -4.11 8.09 1.62
C PHE A 21 -5.63 8.32 1.50
N PRO A 22 -6.15 9.52 1.87
CA PRO A 22 -7.58 9.81 1.89
C PRO A 22 -8.30 9.62 0.56
N TYR A 23 -7.64 9.81 -0.59
CA TYR A 23 -8.23 9.66 -1.91
C TYR A 23 -8.12 8.25 -2.49
N LEU A 24 -7.53 7.31 -1.77
CA LEU A 24 -7.36 5.92 -2.19
C LEU A 24 -8.72 5.24 -2.42
N GLN A 25 -8.96 4.70 -3.61
CA GLN A 25 -10.22 4.03 -3.95
C GLN A 25 -10.02 2.53 -4.12
N ARG A 26 -10.73 1.72 -3.31
CA ARG A 26 -10.53 0.25 -3.25
C ARG A 26 -10.67 -0.46 -4.59
N ARG A 27 -11.53 0.04 -5.48
CA ARG A 27 -11.79 -0.55 -6.80
C ARG A 27 -10.68 -0.28 -7.83
N TYR A 28 -9.89 0.77 -7.63
CA TYR A 28 -8.94 1.27 -8.62
C TYR A 28 -7.49 1.22 -8.12
N ALA A 29 -7.28 1.28 -6.81
CA ALA A 29 -5.96 1.23 -6.22
C ALA A 29 -5.34 -0.17 -6.43
N PRO A 30 -4.21 -0.28 -7.15
CA PRO A 30 -3.49 -1.54 -7.28
C PRO A 30 -2.88 -1.94 -5.93
N CYS A 31 -2.56 -3.22 -5.79
CA CYS A 31 -1.91 -3.73 -4.59
C CYS A 31 -0.40 -3.45 -4.67
N PRO A 32 0.20 -2.67 -3.75
CA PRO A 32 1.61 -2.32 -3.83
C PRO A 32 2.58 -3.50 -3.66
N ILE A 33 2.11 -4.65 -3.14
CA ILE A 33 2.91 -5.88 -3.04
C ILE A 33 3.03 -6.59 -4.39
N GLY A 34 2.01 -6.48 -5.24
CA GLY A 34 1.98 -7.11 -6.57
C GLY A 34 2.37 -6.16 -7.69
N ASP A 35 2.09 -4.87 -7.54
CA ASP A 35 2.34 -3.82 -8.54
C ASP A 35 2.61 -2.49 -7.82
N LYS A 36 3.87 -2.31 -7.41
CA LYS A 36 4.32 -1.10 -6.71
C LYS A 36 4.33 0.11 -7.65
N ASP A 37 4.84 -0.04 -8.86
CA ASP A 37 4.96 1.06 -9.82
C ASP A 37 3.57 1.59 -10.23
N GLY A 38 2.61 0.69 -10.45
CA GLY A 38 1.22 1.07 -10.68
C GLY A 38 0.59 1.78 -9.49
N PHE A 39 0.93 1.39 -8.25
CA PHE A 39 0.48 2.06 -7.03
C PHE A 39 1.05 3.47 -6.90
N VAL A 40 2.34 3.65 -7.18
CA VAL A 40 2.99 4.96 -7.20
C VAL A 40 2.37 5.87 -8.24
N ALA A 41 2.17 5.39 -9.47
CA ALA A 41 1.51 6.16 -10.53
C ALA A 41 0.07 6.53 -10.16
N TYR A 42 -0.65 5.64 -9.49
CA TYR A 42 -2.00 5.90 -8.97
C TYR A 42 -1.97 6.97 -7.86
N LEU A 43 -1.04 6.88 -6.92
CA LEU A 43 -0.89 7.87 -5.84
C LEU A 43 -0.54 9.24 -6.41
N ALA A 44 0.42 9.34 -7.33
CA ALA A 44 0.78 10.60 -7.98
C ALA A 44 -0.44 11.29 -8.61
N GLN A 45 -1.27 10.53 -9.34
CA GLN A 45 -2.47 11.06 -9.98
C GLN A 45 -3.59 11.43 -9.00
N SER A 46 -3.86 10.58 -8.01
CA SER A 46 -5.01 10.75 -7.11
C SER A 46 -4.73 11.69 -5.93
N HIS A 47 -3.46 11.89 -5.57
CA HIS A 47 -3.03 12.74 -4.47
C HIS A 47 -2.31 14.02 -4.93
N HIS A 48 -2.23 14.27 -6.23
CA HIS A 48 -1.53 15.41 -6.82
C HIS A 48 -0.06 15.51 -6.37
N LEU A 49 0.58 14.35 -6.18
CA LEU A 49 1.98 14.23 -5.81
C LEU A 49 2.84 14.15 -7.08
N THR A 50 4.08 14.59 -6.98
CA THR A 50 5.10 14.20 -7.97
C THR A 50 5.34 12.69 -7.90
N LEU A 51 5.91 12.11 -8.96
CA LEU A 51 6.28 10.68 -8.96
C LEU A 51 7.27 10.35 -7.84
N THR A 52 8.18 11.26 -7.52
CA THR A 52 9.14 11.08 -6.42
C THR A 52 8.44 11.08 -5.07
N GLU A 53 7.57 12.04 -4.78
CA GLU A 53 6.83 12.08 -3.53
C GLU A 53 5.90 10.85 -3.38
N ALA A 54 5.24 10.44 -4.46
CA ALA A 54 4.42 9.23 -4.45
C ALA A 54 5.24 7.97 -4.21
N GLN A 55 6.47 7.92 -4.73
CA GLN A 55 7.42 6.84 -4.51
C GLN A 55 7.84 6.79 -3.04
N GLU A 56 8.24 7.92 -2.47
CA GLU A 56 8.63 8.06 -1.07
C GLU A 56 7.50 7.65 -0.13
N GLU A 57 6.28 8.13 -0.37
CA GLU A 57 5.11 7.77 0.43
C GLU A 57 4.73 6.28 0.32
N ALA A 58 4.86 5.69 -0.87
CA ALA A 58 4.62 4.26 -1.04
C ALA A 58 5.66 3.41 -0.30
N ASP A 59 6.93 3.84 -0.33
CA ASP A 59 8.02 3.18 0.38
C ASP A 59 7.86 3.27 1.90
N ASP A 60 7.56 4.45 2.40
CA ASP A 60 7.27 4.66 3.81
C ASP A 60 6.10 3.81 4.29
N PHE A 61 5.00 3.76 3.51
CA PHE A 61 3.86 2.93 3.85
C PHE A 61 4.25 1.45 3.95
N LEU A 62 4.97 0.92 2.97
CA LEU A 62 5.42 -0.47 2.97
C LEU A 62 6.40 -0.77 4.11
N PHE A 63 7.23 0.20 4.50
CA PHE A 63 8.11 0.08 5.65
C PHE A 63 7.31 -0.07 6.95
N TRP A 64 6.33 0.80 7.20
CA TRP A 64 5.47 0.71 8.38
C TRP A 64 4.65 -0.58 8.44
N GLU A 65 4.15 -1.06 7.30
CA GLU A 65 3.42 -2.33 7.25
C GLU A 65 4.30 -3.53 7.59
N LYS A 66 5.56 -3.56 7.13
CA LYS A 66 6.52 -4.60 7.54
C LYS A 66 6.81 -4.55 9.04
N LEU A 67 7.02 -3.35 9.60
CA LEU A 67 7.24 -3.21 11.04
C LEU A 67 6.02 -3.67 11.85
N HIS A 68 4.81 -3.39 11.36
CA HIS A 68 3.58 -3.84 12.00
C HIS A 68 3.47 -5.37 11.99
N GLU A 69 3.83 -6.02 10.88
CA GLU A 69 3.85 -7.49 10.78
C GLU A 69 4.88 -8.14 11.71
N GLU A 70 6.05 -7.53 11.88
CA GLU A 70 7.07 -7.99 12.82
C GLU A 70 6.58 -7.88 14.27
N LEU A 71 5.98 -6.75 14.64
CA LEU A 71 5.40 -6.53 15.96
C LEU A 71 4.24 -7.50 16.28
N GLU A 72 3.37 -7.77 15.30
CA GLU A 72 2.29 -8.75 15.46
C GLU A 72 2.83 -10.17 15.64
N ARG A 73 3.95 -10.51 14.99
CA ARG A 73 4.60 -11.82 15.14
C ARG A 73 5.23 -12.00 16.52
N ASP A 74 5.85 -10.96 17.07
CA ASP A 74 6.52 -11.00 18.38
C ASP A 74 5.55 -10.89 19.57
N ALA A 75 4.29 -10.52 19.32
CA ALA A 75 3.23 -10.45 20.33
C ALA A 75 2.52 -11.81 20.60
N ILE A 76 2.98 -12.89 19.97
CA ILE A 76 2.42 -14.26 20.06
C ILE A 76 3.35 -15.18 20.85
#